data_AF-A0A7C8BXY6-F1
#
_entry.id   AF-A0A7C8BXY6-F1
#
_cell.length_a   1.000
_cell.length_b   1.000
_cell.length_c   1.000
_cell.angle_alpha   90.00
_cell.angle_beta   90.00
_cell.angle_gamma   90.00
#
_symmetry.space_group_name_H-M   'P 1'
#
loop_
_entity.id
_entity.type
_entity.pdbx_description
1 polymer ?
#
loop_
_entity_poly.entity_id
_entity_poly.type
_entity_poly.pdbx_seq_one_letter_code
_entity_poly.pdbx_strand_id
1 'polypeptide(L)'
;QCKFKDIALTRLARWYDEVDKSGFLTFGRVARSIQTHYLDIINFFERRATNAAAESFNAKIKAFRAQFRGVRDRAFFLYRLAKLYA
;
A
#
# COMPACT_ATOMS: atom_id res chain seq x y z
N GLN A 1 -13.25 -9.77 10.08
CA GLN A 1 -12.88 -9.15 8.78
C GLN A 1 -14.13 -8.90 7.95
N CYS A 2 -14.27 -7.73 7.32
CA CYS A 2 -15.38 -7.44 6.41
C CYS A 2 -15.21 -8.26 5.13
N LYS A 3 -16.13 -9.20 4.86
CA LYS A 3 -16.04 -10.09 3.70
C LYS A 3 -16.77 -9.55 2.47
N PHE A 4 -17.76 -8.69 2.65
CA PHE A 4 -18.63 -8.27 1.55
C PHE A 4 -18.41 -6.79 1.18
N LYS A 5 -18.54 -6.50 -0.12
CA LYS A 5 -18.25 -5.20 -0.75
C LYS A 5 -19.21 -4.11 -0.29
N ASP A 6 -20.50 -4.41 -0.22
CA ASP A 6 -21.58 -3.57 0.32
C ASP A 6 -21.33 -3.12 1.77
N ILE A 7 -20.91 -4.04 2.65
CA ILE A 7 -20.59 -3.72 4.04
C ILE A 7 -19.33 -2.85 4.11
N ALA A 8 -18.34 -3.10 3.24
CA ALA A 8 -17.13 -2.28 3.16
C ALA A 8 -17.43 -0.85 2.72
N LEU A 9 -18.29 -0.68 1.70
CA LEU A 9 -18.78 0.61 1.23
C LEU A 9 -19.48 1.40 2.33
N THR A 10 -20.37 0.73 3.06
CA THR A 10 -21.12 1.36 4.16
C THR A 10 -20.19 1.83 5.28
N ARG A 11 -19.18 1.02 5.62
CA ARG A 11 -18.18 1.39 6.63
C ARG A 11 -17.28 2.54 6.16
N LEU A 12 -16.93 2.56 4.88
CA LEU A 12 -16.11 3.62 4.31
C LEU A 12 -16.88 4.96 4.28
N ALA A 13 -18.17 4.93 3.95
CA ALA A 13 -19.04 6.10 4.02
C ALA A 13 -19.12 6.66 5.45
N ARG A 14 -19.34 5.80 6.45
CA ARG A 14 -19.32 6.21 7.87
C ARG A 14 -17.99 6.80 8.30
N TRP A 15 -16.87 6.24 7.80
CA TRP A 15 -15.55 6.78 8.10
C TRP A 15 -15.35 8.19 7.52
N TYR A 16 -15.84 8.45 6.30
CA TYR A 16 -15.83 9.82 5.76
C TYR A 16 -16.63 10.79 6.64
N ASP A 17 -17.82 10.39 7.10
CA ASP A 17 -18.62 11.21 8.02
C ASP A 17 -17.88 11.50 9.34
N GLU A 18 -17.18 10.50 9.89
CA GLU A 18 -16.37 10.65 11.10
C GLU A 18 -15.18 11.58 10.89
N VAL A 19 -14.50 11.47 9.74
CA VAL A 19 -13.40 12.36 9.36
C VAL A 19 -13.87 13.80 9.25
N ASP A 20 -14.99 14.04 8.56
CA ASP A 20 -15.55 15.38 8.42
C ASP A 20 -15.97 15.97 9.77
N LYS A 21 -16.62 15.17 10.63
CA LYS A 21 -17.00 15.58 11.99
C LYS A 21 -15.80 15.83 12.90
N SER A 22 -14.68 15.15 12.68
CA SER A 22 -13.49 15.29 13.52
C SER A 22 -12.82 16.66 13.39
N GLY A 23 -13.03 17.38 12.28
CA GLY A 23 -12.42 18.68 12.01
C GLY A 23 -10.90 18.64 11.77
N PHE A 24 -10.27 17.46 11.77
CA PHE A 24 -8.83 17.34 11.54
C PHE A 24 -8.48 17.47 10.05
N LEU A 25 -7.93 18.62 9.67
CA LEU A 25 -7.48 18.92 8.31
C LEU A 25 -6.45 17.91 7.77
N THR A 26 -5.67 17.26 8.65
CA THR A 26 -4.68 16.24 8.29
C THR A 26 -5.32 15.01 7.63
N PHE A 27 -6.53 14.63 8.04
CA PHE A 27 -7.26 13.53 7.41
C PHE A 27 -7.80 13.89 6.02
N GLY A 28 -7.94 15.18 5.69
CA GLY A 28 -8.37 15.61 4.34
C GLY A 28 -7.41 15.17 3.23
N ARG A 29 -6.12 14.96 3.53
CA ARG A 29 -5.17 14.38 2.55
C ARG A 29 -5.37 12.87 2.39
N VAL A 30 -5.62 12.17 3.49
CA VAL A 30 -5.88 10.73 3.51
C VAL A 30 -7.19 10.42 2.79
N ALA A 31 -8.26 11.17 3.09
CA ALA A 31 -9.56 11.08 2.45
C ALA A 31 -9.45 11.23 0.92
N ARG A 32 -8.75 12.28 0.43
CA ARG A 32 -8.49 12.45 -1.00
C ARG A 32 -7.74 11.29 -1.63
N SER A 33 -6.72 10.75 -0.95
CA SER A 33 -5.99 9.58 -1.44
C SER A 33 -6.88 8.34 -1.57
N ILE A 34 -7.77 8.12 -0.61
CA ILE A 34 -8.73 7.00 -0.65
C ILE A 34 -9.73 7.21 -1.78
N GLN A 35 -10.22 8.42 -2.00
CA GLN A 35 -11.11 8.75 -3.12
C GLN A 35 -10.44 8.46 -4.47
N THR A 36 -9.18 8.88 -4.65
CA THR A 36 -8.42 8.64 -5.89
C THR A 36 -8.29 7.15 -6.22
N HIS A 37 -8.09 6.30 -5.20
CA HIS A 37 -7.89 4.86 -5.37
C HIS A 37 -9.11 4.01 -5.00
N TYR A 38 -10.29 4.64 -4.96
CA TYR A 38 -11.52 4.03 -4.44
C TYR A 38 -11.89 2.72 -5.15
N LEU A 39 -11.80 2.69 -6.48
CA LEU A 39 -12.12 1.52 -7.28
C LEU A 39 -11.19 0.33 -6.97
N ASP A 40 -9.89 0.59 -6.83
CA ASP A 40 -8.90 -0.44 -6.52
C ASP A 40 -9.12 -1.01 -5.10
N ILE A 41 -9.41 -0.13 -4.14
CA ILE A 41 -9.72 -0.50 -2.76
C ILE A 41 -10.97 -1.38 -2.69
N ILE A 42 -11.99 -1.09 -3.48
CA ILE A 42 -13.22 -1.87 -3.51
C ILE A 42 -13.03 -3.21 -4.22
N ASN A 43 -12.26 -3.22 -5.31
CA ASN A 43 -11.93 -4.43 -6.07
C ASN A 43 -11.24 -5.48 -5.19
N PHE A 44 -10.55 -5.09 -4.11
CA PHE A 44 -10.02 -6.02 -3.12
C PHE A 44 -11.10 -6.95 -2.51
N PHE A 45 -12.31 -6.44 -2.27
CA PHE A 45 -13.38 -7.24 -1.64
C PHE A 45 -13.95 -8.32 -2.57
N GLU A 46 -13.78 -8.16 -3.87
CA GLU A 46 -14.16 -9.15 -4.89
C GLU A 46 -12.99 -10.07 -5.25
N ARG A 47 -11.85 -9.50 -5.65
CA ARG A 47 -10.72 -10.23 -6.23
C ARG A 47 -9.73 -10.77 -5.20
N ARG A 48 -9.76 -10.25 -3.96
CA ARG A 48 -8.84 -10.59 -2.87
C ARG A 48 -7.34 -10.44 -3.20
N ALA A 49 -7.01 -9.72 -4.27
CA ALA A 49 -5.63 -9.41 -4.61
C ALA A 49 -5.05 -8.46 -3.55
N THR A 50 -3.99 -8.89 -2.86
CA THR A 50 -3.32 -8.10 -1.83
C THR A 50 -1.98 -7.57 -2.33
N ASN A 51 -1.58 -6.40 -1.83
CA ASN A 51 -0.25 -5.84 -2.08
C ASN A 51 0.86 -6.54 -1.25
N ALA A 52 0.52 -7.55 -0.45
CA ALA A 52 1.42 -8.17 0.52
C ALA A 52 2.68 -8.77 -0.14
N ALA A 53 2.54 -9.38 -1.31
CA ALA A 53 3.68 -9.94 -2.05
C ALA A 53 4.65 -8.84 -2.51
N ALA A 54 4.12 -7.72 -3.02
CA ALA A 54 4.93 -6.58 -3.43
C ALA A 54 5.56 -5.85 -2.23
N GLU A 55 4.85 -5.74 -1.10
CA GLU A 55 5.39 -5.17 0.16
C GLU A 55 6.51 -6.03 0.73
N SER A 56 6.33 -7.35 0.75
CA SER A 56 7.35 -8.35 1.10
C SER A 56 8.60 -8.20 0.22
N PHE A 57 8.41 -8.10 -1.10
CA PHE A 57 9.51 -7.92 -2.04
C PHE A 57 10.23 -6.58 -1.84
N ASN A 58 9.50 -5.49 -1.64
CA ASN A 58 10.07 -4.18 -1.33
C ASN A 58 10.83 -4.18 0.00
N ALA A 59 10.35 -4.89 1.02
CA ALA A 59 11.04 -5.03 2.30
C ALA A 59 12.36 -5.80 2.13
N LYS A 60 12.33 -6.89 1.34
CA LYS A 60 13.53 -7.66 0.98
C LYS A 60 14.57 -6.82 0.25
N ILE A 61 14.17 -6.04 -0.75
CA ILE A 61 15.07 -5.11 -1.47
C ILE A 61 15.65 -4.06 -0.52
N LYS A 62 14.83 -3.50 0.39
CA LYS A 62 15.30 -2.52 1.39
C LYS A 62 16.36 -3.14 2.31
N ALA A 63 16.14 -4.37 2.78
CA ALA A 63 17.10 -5.09 3.62
C ALA A 63 18.41 -5.36 2.87
N PHE A 64 18.32 -5.85 1.62
CA PHE A 64 19.47 -6.06 0.76
C PHE A 64 20.28 -4.77 0.54
N ARG A 65 19.61 -3.66 0.25
CA ARG A 65 20.25 -2.34 0.11
C ARG A 65 20.94 -1.87 1.39
N ALA A 66 20.35 -2.16 2.56
CA ALA A 66 20.93 -1.78 3.86
C ALA A 66 22.25 -2.53 4.12
N GLN A 67 22.36 -3.80 3.73
CA GLN A 67 23.60 -4.59 3.85
C GLN A 67 24.78 -3.94 3.12
N PHE A 68 24.52 -3.31 1.97
CA PHE A 68 25.55 -2.62 1.17
C PHE A 68 25.69 -1.12 1.49
N ARG A 69 25.06 -0.64 2.57
CA ARG A 69 25.06 0.77 2.99
C ARG A 69 24.63 1.74 1.87
N GLY A 70 23.69 1.30 1.04
CA GLY A 70 23.18 2.06 -0.09
C GLY A 70 23.52 1.47 -1.46
N VAL A 71 23.33 2.27 -2.50
CA VAL A 71 23.56 1.87 -3.90
C VAL A 71 24.54 2.87 -4.51
N ARG A 72 25.78 2.43 -4.74
CA ARG A 72 26.82 3.25 -5.37
C ARG A 72 26.83 3.10 -6.90
N ASP A 73 26.52 1.90 -7.38
CA ASP A 73 26.41 1.57 -8.79
C ASP A 73 25.11 0.80 -9.03
N ARG A 74 24.23 1.35 -9.89
CA ARG A 74 22.93 0.78 -10.19
C ARG A 74 23.03 -0.52 -10.99
N ALA A 75 23.94 -0.59 -11.97
CA ALA A 75 24.11 -1.80 -12.79
C ALA A 75 24.61 -2.96 -11.93
N PHE A 76 25.59 -2.68 -11.07
CA PHE A 76 26.13 -3.69 -10.17
C PHE A 76 25.13 -4.11 -9.07
N PHE A 77 24.32 -3.18 -8.55
CA PHE A 77 23.24 -3.50 -7.61
C PHE A 77 22.18 -4.40 -8.24
N LEU A 78 21.73 -4.09 -9.47
CA LEU A 78 20.76 -4.93 -10.19
C LEU A 78 21.34 -6.31 -10.51
N TYR A 79 22.61 -6.39 -10.89
CA TYR A 79 23.30 -7.66 -11.08
C TYR A 79 23.27 -8.52 -9.81
N ARG A 80 23.63 -7.96 -8.65
CA ARG A 80 23.62 -8.69 -7.38
C ARG A 80 22.21 -9.03 -6.91
N LEU A 81 21.25 -8.14 -7.10
CA LEU A 81 19.84 -8.41 -6.78
C LEU A 81 19.31 -9.59 -7.60
N ALA A 82 19.64 -9.65 -8.89
CA ALA A 82 19.18 -10.72 -9.78
C ALA A 82 19.96 -12.04 -9.61
N LYS A 83 21.24 -12.01 -9.22
CA LYS A 83 22.11 -13.20 -9.18
C LYS A 83 22.37 -13.76 -7.79
N LEU A 84 22.28 -12.96 -6.74
CA LEU A 84 22.62 -13.36 -5.37
C LEU A 84 21.40 -13.42 -4.45
N TYR A 85 20.25 -12.89 -4.88
CA TYR A 85 19.05 -12.74 -4.06
C TYR A 85 17.79 -13.40 -4.65
N ALA A 86 17.85 -13.89 -5.90
CA ALA A 86 16.78 -14.65 -6.56
C ALA A 86 16.81 -16.12 -6.13
#